data_AF-A0A520B0E9-F1
#
_entry.id   AF-A0A520B0E9-F1
#
_cell.length_a   1.000
_cell.length_b   1.000
_cell.length_c   1.000
_cell.angle_alpha   90.00
_cell.angle_beta   90.00
_cell.angle_gamma   90.00
#
_symmetry.space_group_name_H-M   'P 1'
#
loop_
_entity.id
_entity.type
_entity.pdbx_description
1 polymer ?
#
loop_
_entity_poly.entity_id
_entity_poly.type
_entity_poly.pdbx_seq_one_letter_code
_entity_poly.pdbx_strand_id
1 'polypeptide(L)'
;MSTPYIPCLDLGSYINGNEEQRKKFSDDLGRAFNESGFVTITNHGLSQDLIDQLYQNIKAAFALPVEIKRKYEKVELAGQRGYTSAGKETAKGAKTADLKEFWQIGNEVSDGDPIKSEYPDNEVLEEIPEFNKVT
;
A
#
# COMPACT_ATOMS: atom_id res chain seq x y z
N MET A 1 -19.62 -13.39 20.92
CA MET A 1 -18.57 -13.50 19.87
C MET A 1 -17.22 -13.32 20.56
N SER A 2 -16.23 -14.17 20.27
CA SER A 2 -14.87 -14.03 20.81
C SER A 2 -14.12 -12.91 20.11
N THR A 3 -13.26 -12.19 20.84
CA THR A 3 -12.35 -11.19 20.25
C THR A 3 -11.35 -11.91 19.34
N PRO A 4 -11.17 -11.47 18.07
CA PRO A 4 -10.19 -12.09 17.17
C PRO A 4 -8.77 -11.87 17.69
N TYR A 5 -7.91 -12.88 17.53
CA TYR A 5 -6.49 -12.77 17.85
C TYR A 5 -5.76 -11.96 16.78
N ILE A 6 -5.54 -10.68 17.06
CA ILE A 6 -4.79 -9.76 16.20
C ILE A 6 -3.64 -9.20 17.05
N PRO A 7 -2.48 -9.88 17.10
CA PRO A 7 -1.38 -9.43 17.93
C PRO A 7 -0.66 -8.23 17.32
N CYS A 8 -0.04 -7.43 18.19
CA CYS A 8 0.94 -6.42 17.82
C CYS A 8 2.34 -7.00 18.07
N LEU A 9 3.07 -7.31 16.99
CA LEU A 9 4.39 -7.93 17.06
C LEU A 9 5.49 -6.89 16.83
N ASP A 10 6.54 -6.97 17.63
CA ASP A 10 7.73 -6.14 17.49
C ASP A 10 8.73 -6.79 16.51
N LEU A 11 8.90 -6.21 15.33
CA LEU A 11 9.83 -6.73 14.31
C LEU A 11 11.29 -6.71 14.82
N GLY A 12 11.63 -5.81 15.72
CA GLY A 12 12.94 -5.74 16.37
C GLY A 12 13.28 -7.01 17.14
N SER A 13 12.28 -7.71 17.72
CA SER A 13 12.48 -9.00 18.38
C SER A 13 12.91 -10.10 17.41
N TYR A 14 12.52 -10.00 16.14
CA TYR A 14 12.97 -10.92 15.10
C TYR A 14 14.36 -10.53 14.55
N ILE A 15 14.55 -9.26 14.19
CA ILE A 15 15.80 -8.81 13.56
C ILE A 15 16.97 -8.90 14.55
N ASN A 16 16.79 -8.38 15.77
CA ASN A 16 17.87 -8.19 16.76
C ASN A 16 17.82 -9.19 17.92
N GLY A 17 16.77 -10.00 18.02
CA GLY A 17 16.60 -10.94 19.12
C GLY A 17 17.44 -12.21 19.01
N ASN A 18 17.50 -12.95 20.11
CA ASN A 18 18.07 -14.29 20.17
C ASN A 18 17.17 -15.34 19.47
N GLU A 19 17.61 -16.58 19.43
CA GLU A 19 16.88 -17.68 18.77
C GLU A 19 15.45 -17.87 19.32
N GLU A 20 15.28 -17.79 20.64
CA GLU A 20 13.98 -17.94 21.29
C GLU A 20 13.03 -16.80 20.92
N GLN A 21 13.51 -15.55 20.92
CA GLN A 21 12.73 -14.37 20.53
C GLN A 21 12.30 -14.43 19.06
N ARG A 22 13.22 -14.83 18.17
CA ARG A 22 12.94 -15.03 16.74
C ARG A 22 11.90 -16.12 16.51
N LYS A 23 12.04 -17.24 17.22
CA LYS A 23 11.10 -18.34 17.14
C LYS A 23 9.73 -17.89 17.63
N LYS A 24 9.64 -17.23 18.78
CA LYS A 24 8.39 -16.72 19.33
C LYS A 24 7.68 -15.78 18.37
N PHE A 25 8.40 -14.82 17.78
CA PHE A 25 7.84 -13.92 16.76
C PHE A 25 7.27 -14.69 15.58
N SER A 26 8.00 -15.68 15.07
CA SER A 26 7.57 -16.51 13.93
C SER A 26 6.33 -17.36 14.25
N ASP A 27 6.30 -17.95 15.44
CA ASP A 27 5.16 -18.75 15.92
C ASP A 27 3.90 -17.86 16.08
N ASP A 28 4.04 -16.68 16.70
CA ASP A 28 2.93 -15.73 16.90
C ASP A 28 2.41 -15.21 15.56
N LEU A 29 3.31 -14.90 14.61
CA LEU A 29 2.96 -14.46 13.26
C LEU A 29 2.19 -15.55 12.51
N GLY A 30 2.69 -16.79 12.55
CA GLY A 30 2.02 -17.94 11.96
C GLY A 30 0.63 -18.17 12.56
N ARG A 31 0.50 -18.06 13.88
CA ARG A 31 -0.78 -18.15 14.57
C ARG A 31 -1.76 -17.06 14.12
N ALA A 32 -1.29 -15.80 14.03
CA ALA A 32 -2.12 -14.68 13.59
C ALA A 32 -2.72 -14.92 12.20
N PHE A 33 -1.92 -15.41 11.25
CA PHE A 33 -2.39 -15.74 9.90
C PHE A 33 -3.34 -16.95 9.85
N ASN A 34 -3.21 -17.92 10.76
CA ASN A 34 -4.12 -19.08 10.82
C ASN A 34 -5.45 -18.78 11.53
N GLU A 35 -5.47 -17.84 12.49
CA GLU A 35 -6.67 -17.55 13.28
C GLU A 35 -7.49 -16.38 12.72
N SER A 36 -6.85 -15.21 12.54
CA SER A 36 -7.55 -13.99 12.11
C SER A 36 -7.21 -13.58 10.68
N GLY A 37 -6.03 -13.95 10.19
CA GLY A 37 -5.48 -13.44 8.94
C GLY A 37 -4.81 -12.06 9.07
N PHE A 38 -4.78 -11.47 10.27
CA PHE A 38 -4.30 -10.11 10.51
C PHE A 38 -3.28 -10.04 11.66
N VAL A 39 -2.29 -9.15 11.48
CA VAL A 39 -1.26 -8.82 12.48
C VAL A 39 -0.95 -7.34 12.38
N THR A 40 -0.59 -6.70 13.48
CA THR A 40 0.02 -5.36 13.47
C THR A 40 1.49 -5.47 13.81
N ILE A 41 2.34 -4.64 13.19
CA ILE A 41 3.80 -4.66 13.37
C ILE A 41 4.27 -3.32 13.92
N THR A 42 5.12 -3.35 14.95
CA THR A 42 5.86 -2.19 15.45
C THR A 42 7.36 -2.36 15.18
N ASN A 43 8.11 -1.25 15.31
CA ASN A 43 9.54 -1.20 15.04
C ASN A 43 9.91 -1.74 13.64
N HIS A 44 9.05 -1.44 12.65
CA HIS A 44 9.18 -1.86 11.26
C HIS A 44 10.30 -1.13 10.49
N GLY A 45 11.01 -0.19 11.12
CA GLY A 45 12.18 0.48 10.54
C GLY A 45 11.88 1.69 9.65
N LEU A 46 10.62 2.06 9.47
CA LEU A 46 10.26 3.31 8.76
C LEU A 46 10.29 4.47 9.76
N SER A 47 10.93 5.58 9.40
CA SER A 47 10.98 6.77 10.25
C SER A 47 9.62 7.48 10.28
N GLN A 48 9.34 8.16 11.39
CA GLN A 48 8.14 8.99 11.50
C GLN A 48 8.13 10.10 10.45
N ASP A 49 9.29 10.71 10.19
CA ASP A 49 9.44 11.75 9.17
C ASP A 49 9.06 11.26 7.76
N LEU A 50 9.41 10.02 7.39
CA LEU A 50 9.03 9.45 6.09
C LEU A 50 7.52 9.22 6.01
N ILE A 51 6.92 8.70 7.08
CA ILE A 51 5.47 8.48 7.17
C ILE A 51 4.71 9.82 7.07
N ASP A 52 5.19 10.84 7.77
CA ASP A 52 4.58 12.17 7.75
C ASP A 52 4.67 12.81 6.36
N GLN A 53 5.82 12.70 5.70
CA GLN A 53 6.01 13.16 4.32
C GLN A 53 5.11 12.41 3.33
N LEU A 54 4.96 11.08 3.49
CA LEU A 54 4.06 10.25 2.69
C LEU A 54 2.61 10.74 2.81
N TYR A 55 2.11 10.90 4.04
CA TYR A 55 0.73 11.37 4.26
C TYR A 55 0.51 12.80 3.78
N GLN A 56 1.52 13.68 3.90
CA GLN A 56 1.45 15.04 3.37
C GLN A 56 1.29 15.02 1.85
N ASN A 57 2.10 14.24 1.14
CA ASN A 57 2.04 14.14 -0.32
C ASN A 57 0.74 13.49 -0.80
N ILE A 58 0.30 12.40 -0.17
CA ILE A 58 -0.99 11.75 -0.48
C ILE A 58 -2.15 12.74 -0.34
N LYS A 59 -2.22 13.47 0.79
CA LYS A 59 -3.28 14.47 1.01
C LYS A 59 -3.23 15.59 -0.03
N ALA A 60 -2.04 16.07 -0.37
CA ALA A 60 -1.88 17.12 -1.38
C ALA A 60 -2.32 16.64 -2.77
N ALA A 61 -1.95 15.42 -3.17
CA ALA A 61 -2.35 14.83 -4.44
C ALA A 61 -3.86 14.67 -4.55
N PHE A 62 -4.53 14.12 -3.53
CA PHE A 62 -5.98 13.94 -3.56
C PHE A 62 -6.77 15.24 -3.38
N ALA A 63 -6.16 16.30 -2.85
CA ALA A 63 -6.75 17.65 -2.82
C ALA A 63 -6.73 18.37 -4.17
N LEU A 64 -6.00 17.86 -5.18
CA LEU A 64 -6.01 18.43 -6.53
C LEU A 64 -7.43 18.37 -7.14
N PRO A 65 -7.77 19.32 -8.05
CA PRO A 65 -9.04 19.26 -8.78
C PRO A 65 -9.20 17.92 -9.50
N VAL A 66 -10.42 17.38 -9.50
CA VAL A 66 -10.71 16.08 -10.12
C VAL A 66 -10.27 16.02 -11.59
N GLU A 67 -10.42 17.11 -12.34
CA GLU A 67 -10.02 17.16 -13.75
C GLU A 67 -8.50 17.08 -13.95
N ILE A 68 -7.71 17.46 -12.93
CA ILE A 68 -6.26 17.25 -12.93
C ILE A 68 -5.95 15.77 -12.67
N LYS A 69 -6.53 15.20 -11.61
CA LYS A 69 -6.32 13.78 -11.25
C LYS A 69 -6.73 12.82 -12.37
N ARG A 70 -7.83 13.11 -13.07
CA ARG A 70 -8.34 12.31 -14.20
C ARG A 70 -7.36 12.20 -15.38
N LYS A 71 -6.38 13.08 -15.53
CA LYS A 71 -5.34 12.95 -16.57
C LYS A 71 -4.50 11.68 -16.41
N TYR A 72 -4.39 11.20 -15.17
CA TYR A 72 -3.60 10.03 -14.79
C TYR A 72 -4.45 8.75 -14.72
N GLU A 73 -5.69 8.78 -15.20
CA GLU A 73 -6.57 7.62 -15.23
C GLU A 73 -6.40 6.85 -16.54
N LYS A 74 -5.75 5.67 -16.47
CA LYS A 74 -5.50 4.79 -17.61
C LYS A 74 -6.47 3.61 -17.61
N VAL A 75 -7.57 3.76 -18.36
CA VAL A 75 -8.63 2.74 -18.43
C VAL A 75 -8.09 1.43 -19.01
N GLU A 76 -7.16 1.51 -19.96
CA GLU A 76 -6.46 0.40 -20.60
C GLU A 76 -5.60 -0.41 -19.61
N LEU A 77 -5.20 0.17 -18.49
CA LEU A 77 -4.45 -0.52 -17.44
C LEU A 77 -5.35 -1.13 -16.37
N ALA A 78 -6.68 -1.01 -16.51
CA ALA A 78 -7.66 -1.51 -15.55
C ALA A 78 -7.38 -1.04 -14.10
N GLY A 79 -6.90 0.19 -13.93
CA GLY A 79 -6.60 0.79 -12.63
C GLY A 79 -5.27 0.39 -12.00
N GLN A 80 -4.47 -0.50 -12.62
CA GLN A 80 -3.21 -1.00 -12.07
C GLN A 80 -2.13 0.06 -11.83
N ARG A 81 -2.25 1.24 -12.46
CA ARG A 81 -1.33 2.36 -12.35
C ARG A 81 -2.12 3.67 -12.36
N GLY A 82 -1.59 4.66 -11.66
CA GLY A 82 -2.13 6.02 -11.66
C GLY A 82 -3.47 6.12 -10.94
N TYR A 83 -4.28 7.08 -11.36
CA TYR A 83 -5.50 7.48 -10.66
C TYR A 83 -6.72 6.62 -11.03
N THR A 84 -7.54 6.25 -10.05
CA THR A 84 -8.87 5.68 -10.27
C THR A 84 -9.93 6.53 -9.58
N SER A 85 -10.89 7.01 -10.37
CA SER A 85 -11.99 7.86 -9.89
C SER A 85 -12.95 7.12 -8.96
N ALA A 86 -13.56 7.87 -8.04
CA ALA A 86 -14.62 7.36 -7.17
C ALA A 86 -15.81 6.78 -7.92
N GLY A 87 -16.47 5.79 -7.31
CA GLY A 87 -17.64 5.13 -7.88
C GLY A 87 -17.36 4.13 -8.99
N LYS A 88 -16.09 3.80 -9.28
CA LYS A 88 -15.73 2.77 -10.28
C LYS A 88 -15.64 1.36 -9.71
N GLU A 89 -15.08 1.22 -8.51
CA GLU A 89 -14.95 -0.08 -7.87
C GLU A 89 -16.18 -0.41 -7.00
N THR A 90 -16.82 -1.53 -7.30
CA THR A 90 -17.87 -2.11 -6.48
C THR A 90 -17.31 -3.31 -5.73
N ALA A 91 -17.31 -3.26 -4.39
CA ALA A 91 -16.93 -4.42 -3.59
C ALA A 91 -17.83 -5.62 -3.92
N LYS A 92 -17.27 -6.83 -3.92
CA LYS A 92 -18.02 -8.06 -4.23
C LYS A 92 -19.23 -8.19 -3.29
N GLY A 93 -20.44 -8.12 -3.86
CA GLY A 93 -21.70 -8.20 -3.11
C GLY A 93 -22.31 -6.85 -2.67
N ALA A 94 -21.64 -5.72 -2.94
CA ALA A 94 -22.21 -4.40 -2.69
C ALA A 94 -23.12 -3.94 -3.85
N LYS A 95 -24.21 -3.23 -3.51
CA LYS A 95 -25.14 -2.63 -4.50
C LYS A 95 -24.72 -1.22 -4.92
N THR A 96 -23.91 -0.56 -4.12
CA THR A 96 -23.42 0.80 -4.34
C THR A 96 -21.92 0.76 -4.56
N ALA A 97 -21.48 1.48 -5.59
CA ALA A 97 -20.07 1.71 -5.80
C ALA A 97 -19.49 2.51 -4.64
N ASP A 98 -18.25 2.22 -4.29
CA ASP A 98 -17.61 2.79 -3.13
C ASP A 98 -17.16 4.23 -3.42
N LEU A 99 -17.30 5.10 -2.41
CA LEU A 99 -16.85 6.49 -2.48
C LEU A 99 -15.37 6.57 -2.10
N LYS A 100 -14.55 5.87 -2.88
CA LYS A 100 -13.09 5.84 -2.73
C LYS A 100 -12.43 6.16 -4.06
N GLU A 101 -11.40 6.97 -4.00
CA GLU A 101 -10.48 7.20 -5.10
C GLU A 101 -9.14 6.55 -4.78
N PHE A 102 -8.37 6.21 -5.81
CA PHE A 102 -7.09 5.54 -5.66
C PHE A 102 -6.00 6.21 -6.46
N TRP A 103 -4.77 6.00 -6.00
CA TRP A 103 -3.57 6.11 -6.81
C TRP A 103 -2.79 4.81 -6.64
N GLN A 104 -2.54 4.09 -7.73
CA GLN A 104 -1.80 2.83 -7.71
C GLN A 104 -0.40 3.02 -8.26
N ILE A 105 0.59 2.54 -7.50
CA ILE A 105 2.00 2.50 -7.87
C ILE A 105 2.41 1.03 -7.81
N GLY A 106 3.01 0.54 -8.89
CA GLY A 106 3.52 -0.82 -8.97
C GLY A 106 5.05 -0.87 -8.99
N ASN A 107 5.58 -2.09 -8.94
CA ASN A 107 7.02 -2.31 -9.06
C ASN A 107 7.53 -1.91 -10.45
N GLU A 108 8.77 -1.39 -10.47
CA GLU A 108 9.50 -1.06 -11.68
C GLU A 108 10.52 -2.16 -11.99
N VAL A 109 10.61 -2.53 -13.27
CA VAL A 109 11.60 -3.49 -13.77
C VAL A 109 12.69 -2.69 -14.48
N SER A 110 13.89 -2.65 -13.91
CA SER A 110 15.00 -1.77 -14.33
C SER A 110 16.26 -2.51 -14.79
N ASP A 111 16.29 -3.83 -14.64
CA ASP A 111 17.42 -4.71 -14.97
C ASP A 111 17.32 -5.33 -16.37
N GLY A 112 16.31 -4.93 -17.15
CA GLY A 112 16.06 -5.44 -18.50
C GLY A 112 15.43 -6.83 -18.52
N ASP A 113 14.90 -7.32 -17.39
CA ASP A 113 14.16 -8.58 -17.35
C ASP A 113 12.98 -8.57 -18.36
N PRO A 114 12.81 -9.63 -19.18
CA PRO A 114 11.69 -9.74 -20.11
C PRO A 114 10.31 -9.53 -19.49
N ILE A 115 10.13 -9.78 -18.19
CA ILE A 115 8.89 -9.54 -17.45
C ILE A 115 8.45 -8.08 -17.50
N LYS A 116 9.34 -7.14 -17.90
CA LYS A 116 8.99 -5.74 -18.14
C LYS A 116 7.75 -5.57 -19.02
N SER A 117 7.51 -6.46 -19.98
CA SER A 117 6.31 -6.42 -20.82
C SER A 117 5.00 -6.62 -20.05
N GLU A 118 5.05 -7.23 -18.87
CA GLU A 118 3.91 -7.46 -17.98
C GLU A 118 3.80 -6.41 -16.85
N TYR A 119 4.79 -5.51 -16.73
CA TYR A 119 4.87 -4.48 -15.70
C TYR A 119 4.82 -3.08 -16.31
N PRO A 120 3.61 -2.50 -16.46
CA PRO A 120 3.44 -1.14 -16.94
C PRO A 120 4.21 -0.13 -16.08
N ASP A 121 4.67 0.94 -16.74
CA ASP A 121 5.30 2.07 -16.06
C ASP A 121 4.33 2.78 -15.10
N ASN A 122 4.88 3.36 -14.04
CA ASN A 122 4.12 4.19 -13.13
C ASN A 122 3.79 5.56 -13.76
N GLU A 123 2.62 6.10 -13.42
CA GLU A 123 2.28 7.48 -13.75
C GLU A 123 3.06 8.46 -12.87
N VAL A 124 3.57 9.53 -13.48
CA VAL A 124 4.32 10.58 -12.77
C VAL A 124 3.40 11.77 -12.56
N LEU A 125 3.08 12.08 -11.31
CA LEU A 125 2.28 13.25 -10.94
C LEU A 125 3.10 14.54 -11.14
N GLU A 126 2.84 15.27 -12.21
CA GLU A 126 3.60 16.47 -12.59
C GLU A 126 3.38 17.64 -11.62
N GLU A 127 2.17 17.77 -11.07
CA GLU A 127 1.79 18.88 -10.20
C GLU A 127 2.50 18.85 -8.84
N ILE A 128 2.94 17.67 -8.38
CA ILE A 128 3.60 17.47 -7.10
C ILE A 128 4.80 16.52 -7.32
N PRO A 129 5.95 17.03 -7.80
CA PRO A 129 7.09 16.17 -8.11
C PRO A 129 7.60 15.34 -6.93
N GLU A 130 7.42 15.83 -5.70
CA GLU A 130 7.82 15.14 -4.48
C GLU A 130 6.95 13.92 -4.15
N PHE A 131 5.70 13.88 -4.64
CA PHE A 131 4.83 12.72 -4.51
C PHE A 131 5.53 11.48 -5.09
N ASN A 132 6.07 11.60 -6.31
CA ASN A 132 6.72 10.49 -7.02
C ASN A 132 8.02 9.98 -6.37
N LYS A 133 8.59 10.71 -5.41
CA LYS A 133 9.81 10.28 -4.69
C LYS A 133 9.51 9.62 -3.35
N VAL A 134 8.40 10.03 -2.72
CA VAL A 134 8.09 9.71 -1.32
C VAL A 134 6.99 8.66 -1.23
N THR A 135 6.08 8.61 -2.20
CA THR A 135 4.96 7.66 -2.26
C THR A 135 5.28 6.48 -3.16
#